data_AF-A0A2X1K7Q9-F1
#
_entry.id   AF-A0A2X1K7Q9-F1
#
_cell.length_a   1.000
_cell.length_b   1.000
_cell.length_c   1.000
_cell.angle_alpha   90.00
_cell.angle_beta   90.00
_cell.angle_gamma   90.00
#
_symmetry.space_group_name_H-M   'P 1'
#
loop_
_entity.id
_entity.type
_entity.pdbx_description
1 polymer ?
#
loop_
_entity_poly.entity_id
_entity_poly.type
_entity_poly.pdbx_seq_one_letter_code
_entity_poly.pdbx_strand_id
1 'polypeptide(L)' 'MQQLSGEWVTVGTGWQAWPDLGKESGLVLRDGEVLLPAAEDMLPIACQMFAEGKTVAVEHAEPVYLRNNVAWKKLPGKE' A
#
# COMPACT_ATOMS: atom_id res chain seq x y z
N MET A 1 6.43 13.57 -14.94
CA MET A 1 5.69 12.40 -14.42
C MET A 1 4.82 11.88 -15.53
N GLN A 2 4.71 10.57 -15.72
CA GLN A 2 3.70 10.03 -16.64
C GLN A 2 2.31 10.24 -16.02
N GLN A 3 1.41 10.89 -16.75
CA GLN A 3 0.02 11.05 -16.33
C GLN A 3 -0.68 9.72 -16.57
N LEU A 4 -1.28 9.14 -15.54
CA LEU A 4 -2.19 8.01 -15.70
C LEU A 4 -3.47 8.48 -16.41
N SER A 5 -4.11 7.59 -17.17
CA SER A 5 -5.39 7.87 -17.84
C SER A 5 -6.30 6.65 -17.79
N GLY A 6 -7.58 6.85 -18.11
CA GLY A 6 -8.58 5.79 -18.17
C GLY A 6 -9.37 5.58 -16.88
N GLU A 7 -10.00 4.41 -16.80
CA GLU A 7 -10.81 3.97 -15.66
C GLU A 7 -9.99 3.09 -14.71
N TRP A 8 -10.08 3.38 -13.42
CA TRP A 8 -9.35 2.69 -12.36
C TRP A 8 -10.31 2.24 -11.27
N VAL A 9 -9.98 1.12 -10.63
CA VAL A 9 -10.75 0.57 -9.51
C VAL A 9 -10.06 0.92 -8.20
N THR A 10 -10.84 1.41 -7.24
CA THR A 10 -10.37 1.74 -5.89
C THR A 10 -10.74 0.64 -4.91
N VAL A 11 -9.79 0.23 -4.06
CA VAL A 11 -9.99 -0.77 -3.00
C VAL A 11 -9.34 -0.31 -1.71
N GLY A 12 -9.85 -0.78 -0.58
CA GLY A 12 -9.37 -0.48 0.76
C GLY A 12 -10.14 0.62 1.47
N THR A 13 -10.13 0.56 2.80
CA THR A 13 -10.81 1.53 3.68
C THR A 13 -10.30 2.97 3.56
N GLY A 14 -9.12 3.18 2.97
CA GLY A 14 -8.55 4.51 2.76
C GLY A 14 -9.42 5.41 1.88
N TRP A 15 -10.06 4.88 0.84
CA TRP A 15 -10.91 5.70 -0.03
C TRP A 15 -12.17 6.22 0.68
N GLN A 16 -12.69 5.47 1.65
CA GLN A 16 -13.79 5.91 2.50
C GLN A 16 -13.32 6.94 3.55
N ALA A 17 -12.11 6.74 4.11
CA ALA A 17 -11.53 7.64 5.09
C ALA A 17 -11.11 9.00 4.49
N TRP A 18 -10.74 9.03 3.22
CA TRP A 18 -10.34 10.23 2.48
C TRP A 18 -11.11 10.35 1.15
N PRO A 19 -12.39 10.78 1.17
CA PRO A 19 -13.22 10.87 -0.04
C PRO A 19 -12.72 11.87 -1.09
N ASP A 20 -11.82 12.78 -0.68
CA ASP A 20 -11.19 13.74 -1.58
C ASP A 20 -9.97 13.16 -2.32
N LEU A 21 -9.54 11.96 -1.95
CA LEU A 21 -8.44 11.26 -2.61
C LEU A 21 -8.78 11.07 -4.09
N GLY A 22 -7.85 11.44 -4.97
CA GLY A 22 -8.00 11.23 -6.42
C GLY A 22 -8.91 12.23 -7.15
N LYS A 23 -9.57 13.19 -6.47
CA LYS A 23 -10.42 14.21 -7.13
C LYS A 23 -9.69 15.02 -8.20
N GLU A 24 -8.41 15.30 -8.00
CA GLU A 24 -7.57 16.07 -8.92
C GLU A 24 -6.79 15.19 -9.91
N SER A 25 -6.99 13.88 -9.89
CA SER A 25 -6.20 12.94 -10.69
C SER A 25 -6.52 12.98 -12.19
N GLY A 26 -7.73 13.43 -12.55
CA GLY A 26 -8.27 13.31 -13.91
C GLY A 26 -8.66 11.87 -14.30
N LEU A 27 -8.60 10.92 -13.37
CA LEU A 27 -9.00 9.53 -13.58
C LEU A 27 -10.50 9.35 -13.37
N VAL A 28 -11.07 8.39 -14.11
CA VAL A 28 -12.39 7.86 -13.79
C VAL A 28 -12.19 6.78 -12.73
N LEU A 29 -12.74 6.98 -11.54
CA LEU A 29 -12.61 6.03 -10.42
C LEU A 29 -13.92 5.27 -10.22
N ARG A 30 -13.82 3.93 -10.11
CA ARG A 30 -14.93 3.03 -9.76
C ARG A 30 -14.62 2.33 -8.44
N ASP A 31 -15.61 2.25 -7.56
CA ASP A 31 -15.49 1.44 -6.34
C ASP A 31 -15.41 -0.05 -6.68
N GLY A 32 -14.40 -0.72 -6.13
CA GLY A 32 -14.20 -2.17 -6.28
C GLY A 32 -14.89 -3.00 -5.21
N GLU A 33 -15.53 -2.40 -4.22
CA GLU A 33 -16.25 -3.07 -3.12
C GLU A 33 -15.37 -3.99 -2.24
N VAL A 34 -14.04 -3.89 -2.36
CA VAL A 34 -13.08 -4.64 -1.55
C VAL A 34 -12.47 -3.70 -0.50
N LEU A 35 -12.68 -4.01 0.79
CA LEU A 35 -12.21 -3.18 1.89
C LEU A 35 -10.95 -3.69 2.57
N LEU A 36 -10.75 -5.00 2.60
CA LEU A 36 -9.68 -5.67 3.34
C LEU A 36 -9.04 -6.77 2.48
N PRO A 37 -7.76 -7.08 2.69
CA PRO A 37 -7.13 -8.21 2.02
C PRO A 37 -7.73 -9.54 2.51
N ALA A 38 -7.92 -10.50 1.61
CA ALA A 38 -8.23 -11.87 1.95
C ALA A 38 -6.98 -12.75 1.82
N ALA A 39 -6.84 -13.74 2.70
CA ALA A 39 -5.68 -14.64 2.69
C ALA A 39 -5.59 -15.45 1.38
N GLU A 40 -6.73 -15.81 0.79
CA GLU A 40 -6.80 -16.55 -0.48
C GLU A 40 -6.19 -15.76 -1.65
N ASP A 41 -6.36 -14.44 -1.68
CA ASP A 41 -5.82 -13.56 -2.72
C ASP A 41 -4.29 -13.37 -2.59
N MET A 42 -3.72 -13.65 -1.42
CA MET A 42 -2.26 -13.63 -1.22
C MET A 42 -1.58 -14.86 -1.83
N LEU A 43 -2.30 -15.99 -1.96
CA LEU A 43 -1.73 -17.27 -2.39
C LEU A 43 -1.14 -17.24 -3.80
N PRO A 44 -1.80 -16.69 -4.85
CA PRO A 44 -1.21 -16.65 -6.19
C PRO A 44 0.14 -15.92 -6.23
N ILE A 45 0.24 -14.81 -5.49
CA ILE A 45 1.47 -14.02 -5.36
C ILE A 45 2.55 -14.85 -4.66
N ALA A 46 2.21 -15.50 -3.54
CA ALA A 46 3.13 -16.34 -2.79
C ALA A 46 3.62 -17.55 -3.61
N CYS A 47 2.74 -18.21 -4.36
CA CYS A 47 3.09 -19.33 -5.24
C CYS A 47 4.07 -18.89 -6.34
N GLN A 48 3.84 -17.74 -6.97
CA GLN A 48 4.76 -17.19 -7.96
C GLN A 48 6.13 -16.88 -7.32
N MET A 49 6.14 -16.17 -6.19
CA MET A 49 7.38 -15.83 -5.49
C MET A 49 8.16 -17.08 -5.06
N PHE A 50 7.47 -18.12 -4.61
CA PHE A 50 8.08 -19.41 -4.28
C PHE A 50 8.72 -20.08 -5.49
N ALA A 51 8.02 -20.12 -6.63
CA ALA A 51 8.55 -20.68 -7.88
C ALA A 51 9.78 -19.91 -8.39
N GLU A 52 9.85 -18.60 -8.13
CA GLU A 52 10.99 -17.73 -8.45
C GLU A 52 12.12 -17.81 -7.40
N GLY A 53 12.00 -18.62 -6.35
CA GLY A 53 12.99 -18.75 -5.28
C GLY A 53 13.09 -17.52 -4.36
N LYS A 54 12.07 -16.65 -4.34
CA LYS A 54 12.02 -15.41 -3.53
C LYS A 54 11.55 -15.66 -2.09
N THR A 55 12.08 -16.69 -1.46
CA THR A 55 11.82 -17.00 -0.05
C THR A 55 12.88 -16.36 0.85
N VAL A 56 12.52 -16.06 2.09
CA VAL A 56 13.47 -15.60 3.12
C VAL A 56 13.56 -16.62 4.25
N ALA A 57 14.69 -16.67 4.94
CA ALA A 57 14.81 -17.41 6.18
C ALA A 57 13.83 -16.81 7.23
N VAL A 58 13.35 -17.65 8.15
CA VAL A 58 12.28 -17.27 9.08
C VAL A 58 12.68 -16.07 9.96
N GLU A 59 13.95 -15.99 10.34
CA GLU A 59 14.54 -14.90 11.12
C GLU A 59 14.67 -13.58 10.36
N HIS A 60 14.46 -13.58 9.04
CA HIS A 60 14.50 -12.40 8.19
C HIS A 60 13.11 -11.95 7.72
N ALA A 61 12.04 -12.60 8.19
CA ALA A 61 10.68 -12.16 7.93
C ALA A 61 10.35 -10.91 8.76
N GLU A 62 10.35 -9.74 8.13
CA GLU A 62 10.11 -8.45 8.79
C GLU A 62 8.85 -7.76 8.25
N PRO A 63 8.12 -7.00 9.09
CA PRO A 63 7.01 -6.18 8.63
C PRO A 63 7.49 -4.99 7.78
N VAL A 64 6.66 -4.57 6.82
CA VAL A 64 6.93 -3.37 6.01
C VAL A 64 6.57 -2.12 6.81
N TYR A 65 7.58 -1.36 7.24
CA TYR A 65 7.38 -0.06 7.89
C TYR A 65 7.31 1.08 6.86
N LEU A 66 6.15 1.72 6.75
CA LEU A 66 5.92 2.86 5.83
C LEU A 66 6.41 4.21 6.40
N ARG A 67 6.81 4.27 7.67
CA ARG A 67 7.33 5.48 8.33
C ARG A 67 8.56 5.15 9.17
N ASN A 68 9.73 5.23 8.55
CA ASN A 68 11.01 4.94 9.22
C ASN A 68 11.51 6.09 10.12
N ASN A 69 10.89 7.27 10.04
CA ASN A 69 11.38 8.49 10.69
C ASN A 69 10.34 9.10 11.66
N VAL A 70 9.84 8.31 12.62
CA VAL A 70 8.88 8.81 13.64
C VAL A 70 9.57 9.56 14.79
N ALA A 71 10.90 9.62 14.81
CA ALA A 71 11.67 10.28 15.87
C ALA A 71 12.40 11.52 15.34
N TRP A 72 11.68 12.57 14.97
CA TRP A 72 12.27 13.91 14.83
C TRP A 72 11.86 14.79 16.01
N LYS A 73 12.85 15.00 16.90
CA LYS A 73 13.05 16.12 17.83
C LYS A 73 12.03 16.36 18.96
N LYS A 74 12.48 16.06 20.19
CA LYS A 74 12.83 17.14 21.14
C LYS A 74 14.13 16.77 21.87
N LEU A 75 15.26 17.20 21.34
CA LEU A 75 16.43 17.45 22.18
C LEU A 75 16.33 18.92 22.63
N PRO A 76 16.39 19.22 23.93
CA PRO A 76 16.31 20.59 24.42
C PRO A 76 17.55 21.37 23.96
N GLY A 77 17.36 22.59 23.45
CA GLY A 77 18.45 23.55 23.21
C GLY A 77 18.81 23.89 21.76
N LYS A 78 17.93 23.67 20.77
CA LYS A 78 18.11 24.23 19.42
C LYS A 78 16.78 24.74 18.86
N GLU A 79 16.50 26.02 19.09
CA GLU A 79 15.65 26.84 18.23
C GLU A 79 16.48 27.36 17.05
#